data_AF-A0A953G803-F1
#
_entry.id   AF-A0A953G803-F1
#
_cell.length_a   1.000
_cell.length_b   1.000
_cell.length_c   1.000
_cell.angle_alpha   90.00
_cell.angle_beta   90.00
_cell.angle_gamma   90.00
#
_symmetry.space_group_name_H-M   'P 1'
#
loop_
_entity.id
_entity.type
_entity.pdbx_description
1 polymer ?
#
loop_
_entity_poly.entity_id
_entity_poly.type
_entity_poly.pdbx_seq_one_letter_code
_entity_poly.pdbx_strand_id
1 'polypeptide(L)'
;MKVETISDIQEYIHQSIDSIGGYWPPLSAVARLLEEIGELSYELKNITIDPGNLKYELADIFILTICISNQYSSHLLSEYEKLEIDIPRPRSTRSHFSKKKIKRALEILLEINMGAGMVARIVNAYEGTKIPKEGEGMLTISEASARLQKSLIDFAVLFSIDILLISKVVFDRKSSRDQNRFDKLFDPTLSYCLKDFQKLQKQTYCVYASNAKLWGASKYNTKKGFEDNMFIYLQQLLRFTKIAPAEHLDGFIIELPTTKFGANLEMLANTMNNVLRYLNKNDPKQSNCLDIEIESKSWQFNFNGIDLFFVTFAPFYPDSNPRKSISDKTFIFVQLQQMFKEKIPRDRVTEVKKHIRTLFNNGNKDYDGIIMDNDFEAYKFVKPISLSGDAVKWWKM
;
A
#
# COMPACT_ATOMS: atom_id res chain seq x y z
N MET A 1 0.55 -5.22 24.57
CA MET A 1 1.68 -5.42 23.66
C MET A 1 2.82 -4.51 24.07
N LYS A 2 4.04 -5.05 24.16
CA LYS A 2 5.26 -4.27 24.44
C LYS A 2 5.67 -3.61 23.12
N VAL A 3 5.95 -2.31 23.14
CA VAL A 3 6.41 -1.55 21.96
C VAL A 3 7.88 -1.26 22.16
N GLU A 4 8.75 -1.84 21.34
CA GLU A 4 10.20 -1.68 21.48
C GLU A 4 10.85 -1.05 20.25
N THR A 5 10.24 -1.22 19.08
CA THR A 5 10.76 -0.77 17.79
C THR A 5 9.74 0.11 17.04
N ILE A 6 10.19 0.77 15.97
CA ILE A 6 9.30 1.47 15.04
C ILE A 6 8.29 0.51 14.39
N SER A 7 8.71 -0.72 14.09
CA SER A 7 7.83 -1.74 13.50
C SER A 7 6.71 -2.13 14.47
N ASP A 8 7.00 -2.27 15.76
CA ASP A 8 6.01 -2.66 16.76
C ASP A 8 4.90 -1.61 16.89
N ILE A 9 5.28 -0.32 16.96
CA ILE A 9 4.29 0.76 17.07
C ILE A 9 3.53 0.98 15.77
N GLN A 10 4.19 0.81 14.62
CA GLN A 10 3.57 0.94 13.31
C GLN A 10 2.45 -0.10 13.13
N GLU A 11 2.75 -1.36 13.43
CA GLU A 11 1.79 -2.47 13.39
C GLU A 11 0.67 -2.29 14.43
N TYR A 12 1.02 -1.88 15.65
CA TYR A 12 0.04 -1.63 16.70
C TYR A 12 -1.01 -0.58 16.30
N ILE A 13 -0.54 0.54 15.74
CA ILE A 13 -1.40 1.61 15.26
C ILE A 13 -2.25 1.10 14.09
N HIS A 14 -1.66 0.37 13.13
CA HIS A 14 -2.40 -0.19 12.00
C HIS A 14 -3.57 -1.08 12.42
N GLN A 15 -3.32 -2.05 13.28
CA GLN A 15 -4.35 -2.96 13.81
C GLN A 15 -5.45 -2.22 14.57
N SER A 16 -5.06 -1.20 15.33
CA SER A 16 -6.01 -0.42 16.12
C SER A 16 -6.87 0.51 15.25
N ILE A 17 -6.28 1.14 14.23
CA ILE A 17 -7.03 1.98 13.28
C ILE A 17 -8.08 1.15 12.51
N ASP A 18 -7.74 -0.07 12.09
CA ASP A 18 -8.68 -0.99 11.44
C ASP A 18 -9.93 -1.25 12.31
N SER A 19 -9.74 -1.33 13.63
CA SER A 19 -10.84 -1.55 14.58
C SER A 19 -11.76 -0.34 14.82
N ILE A 20 -11.25 0.89 14.68
CA ILE A 20 -12.00 2.12 15.01
C ILE A 20 -12.69 2.77 13.81
N GLY A 21 -12.39 2.34 12.58
CA GLY A 21 -13.10 2.79 11.37
C GLY A 21 -12.24 3.12 10.15
N GLY A 22 -10.91 3.02 10.27
CA GLY A 22 -9.98 3.33 9.19
C GLY A 22 -9.26 4.66 9.34
N TYR A 23 -8.41 4.98 8.37
CA TYR A 23 -7.60 6.20 8.37
C TYR A 23 -8.38 7.43 7.89
N TRP A 24 -7.89 8.62 8.22
CA TRP A 24 -8.37 9.87 7.65
C TRP A 24 -8.08 9.94 6.14
N PRO A 25 -8.87 10.70 5.36
CA PRO A 25 -8.48 11.08 4.01
C PRO A 25 -7.07 11.70 4.03
N PRO A 26 -6.17 11.34 3.11
CA PRO A 26 -4.77 11.73 3.25
C PRO A 26 -4.54 13.25 3.33
N LEU A 27 -5.30 14.06 2.59
CA LEU A 27 -5.20 15.53 2.68
C LEU A 27 -5.68 16.06 4.04
N SER A 28 -6.69 15.43 4.65
CA SER A 28 -7.11 15.73 6.03
C SER A 28 -6.05 15.32 7.04
N ALA A 29 -5.35 14.19 6.82
CA ALA A 29 -4.24 13.76 7.66
C ALA A 29 -3.08 14.77 7.64
N VAL A 30 -2.78 15.35 6.47
CA VAL A 30 -1.80 16.45 6.35
C VAL A 30 -2.25 17.71 7.08
N ALA A 31 -3.52 18.10 6.97
CA ALA A 31 -4.05 19.25 7.71
C ALA A 31 -3.90 19.04 9.22
N ARG A 32 -4.22 17.84 9.71
CA ARG A 32 -4.03 17.48 11.12
C ARG A 32 -2.55 17.50 11.52
N LEU A 33 -1.65 16.99 10.67
CA LEU A 33 -0.21 17.04 10.92
C LEU A 33 0.28 18.49 11.13
N LEU A 34 -0.19 19.43 10.31
CA LEU A 34 0.15 20.85 10.44
C LEU A 34 -0.46 21.49 11.70
N GLU A 35 -1.67 21.09 12.09
CA GLU A 35 -2.31 21.52 13.33
C GLU A 35 -1.47 21.14 14.56
N GLU A 36 -1.08 19.86 14.69
CA GLU A 36 -0.30 19.37 15.84
C GLU A 36 1.10 20.01 15.90
N ILE A 37 1.69 20.37 14.75
CA ILE A 37 2.96 21.14 14.72
C ILE A 37 2.76 22.56 15.27
N GLY A 38 1.60 23.17 15.00
CA GLY A 38 1.19 24.43 15.61
C GLY A 38 1.05 24.31 17.14
N GLU A 39 0.43 23.23 17.62
CA GLU A 39 0.28 22.94 19.05
C GLU A 39 1.65 22.70 19.72
N LEU A 40 2.53 21.89 19.11
CA LEU A 40 3.92 21.72 19.59
C LEU A 40 4.67 23.06 19.68
N SER A 41 4.49 23.94 18.69
CA SER A 41 5.11 25.28 18.67
C SER A 41 4.60 26.15 19.82
N TYR A 42 3.29 26.08 20.11
CA TYR A 42 2.68 26.78 21.23
C TYR A 42 3.21 26.28 22.58
N GLU A 43 3.29 24.96 22.76
CA GLU A 43 3.84 24.34 23.98
C GLU A 43 5.31 24.70 24.19
N LEU A 44 6.13 24.67 23.13
CA LEU A 44 7.54 25.06 23.22
C LEU A 44 7.71 26.52 23.63
N LYS A 45 6.84 27.42 23.13
CA LYS A 45 6.85 28.84 23.50
C LYS A 45 6.51 29.04 24.99
N ASN A 46 5.61 28.23 25.55
CA ASN A 46 5.11 28.34 26.92
C ASN A 46 5.77 27.36 27.91
N ILE A 47 6.84 26.69 27.51
CA ILE A 47 7.46 25.57 28.24
C ILE A 47 7.92 25.91 29.67
N THR A 48 8.17 27.19 29.96
CA THR A 48 8.55 27.66 31.30
C THR A 48 7.34 27.86 32.23
N ILE A 49 6.13 27.90 31.68
CA ILE A 49 4.87 28.16 32.40
C ILE A 49 4.13 26.84 32.63
N ASP A 50 4.01 26.01 31.59
CA ASP A 50 3.39 24.68 31.66
C ASP A 50 4.15 23.70 30.76
N PRO A 51 5.10 22.91 31.28
CA PRO A 51 5.84 21.94 30.48
C PRO A 51 5.04 20.64 30.20
N GLY A 52 3.79 20.53 30.67
CA GLY A 52 3.06 19.27 30.76
C GLY A 52 2.73 18.63 29.41
N ASN A 53 2.42 19.43 28.39
CA ASN A 53 1.81 18.92 27.16
C ASN A 53 2.77 18.75 25.99
N LEU A 54 3.97 19.32 26.04
CA LEU A 54 4.98 19.21 24.97
C LEU A 54 5.20 17.77 24.47
N LYS A 55 5.27 16.81 25.39
CA LYS A 55 5.49 15.39 25.06
C LYS A 55 4.28 14.74 24.38
N TYR A 56 3.08 15.26 24.61
CA TYR A 56 1.85 14.75 24.02
C TYR A 56 1.72 15.26 22.59
N GLU A 57 1.94 16.56 22.36
CA GLU A 57 1.93 17.15 21.00
C GLU A 57 3.02 16.53 20.11
N LEU A 58 4.21 16.31 20.65
CA LEU A 58 5.28 15.62 19.92
C LEU A 58 4.89 14.19 19.53
N ALA A 59 4.21 13.48 20.43
CA ALA A 59 3.72 12.13 20.19
C ALA A 59 2.65 12.10 19.11
N ASP A 60 1.78 13.10 19.06
CA ASP A 60 0.71 13.20 18.09
C ASP A 60 1.22 13.39 16.66
N ILE A 61 2.21 14.26 16.48
CA ILE A 61 2.91 14.38 15.20
C ILE A 61 3.54 13.05 14.81
N PHE A 62 4.21 12.36 15.75
CA PHE A 62 4.82 11.06 15.49
C PHE A 62 3.79 9.99 15.08
N ILE A 63 2.66 9.90 15.78
CA ILE A 63 1.53 9.01 15.45
C ILE A 63 0.99 9.32 14.05
N LEU A 64 0.77 10.60 13.72
CA LEU A 64 0.24 11.00 12.42
C LEU A 64 1.16 10.61 11.27
N THR A 65 2.48 10.75 11.43
CA THR A 65 3.44 10.31 10.40
C THR A 65 3.41 8.79 10.19
N ILE A 66 3.17 8.00 11.25
CA ILE A 66 2.93 6.54 11.14
C ILE A 66 1.64 6.27 10.39
N CYS A 67 0.54 6.94 10.77
CA CYS A 67 -0.76 6.77 10.11
C CYS A 67 -0.66 7.08 8.62
N ILE A 68 -0.06 8.22 8.25
CA ILE A 68 0.14 8.61 6.85
C ILE A 68 0.97 7.54 6.13
N SER A 69 2.07 7.05 6.72
CA SER A 69 2.89 5.99 6.10
C SER A 69 2.11 4.71 5.85
N ASN A 70 1.28 4.29 6.81
CA ASN A 70 0.50 3.05 6.70
C ASN A 70 -0.51 3.12 5.54
N GLN A 71 -1.10 4.29 5.26
CA GLN A 71 -2.03 4.47 4.14
C GLN A 71 -1.43 4.24 2.75
N TYR A 72 -0.10 4.23 2.65
CA TYR A 72 0.64 3.93 1.42
C TYR A 72 1.40 2.60 1.52
N SER A 73 0.97 1.69 2.42
CA SER A 73 1.57 0.36 2.61
C SER A 73 3.09 0.39 2.81
N SER A 74 3.57 1.40 3.52
CA SER A 74 5.00 1.64 3.75
C SER A 74 5.52 0.95 5.01
N HIS A 75 6.78 0.49 4.97
CA HIS A 75 7.46 -0.12 6.12
C HIS A 75 8.58 0.79 6.62
N LEU A 76 8.33 1.49 7.73
CA LEU A 76 9.24 2.52 8.24
C LEU A 76 10.59 1.96 8.70
N LEU A 77 10.63 0.70 9.16
CA LEU A 77 11.87 0.07 9.63
C LEU A 77 12.99 0.11 8.57
N SER A 78 12.67 -0.21 7.32
CA SER A 78 13.66 -0.19 6.23
C SER A 78 14.24 1.20 5.95
N GLU A 79 13.43 2.26 6.12
CA GLU A 79 13.91 3.63 5.98
C GLU A 79 14.74 4.07 7.18
N TYR A 80 14.38 3.60 8.39
CA TYR A 80 15.17 3.85 9.60
C TYR A 80 16.56 3.22 9.49
N GLU A 81 16.64 1.98 9.01
CA GLU A 81 17.91 1.30 8.74
C GLU A 81 18.75 2.07 7.71
N LYS A 82 18.13 2.49 6.59
CA LYS A 82 18.79 3.27 5.54
C LYS A 82 19.28 4.64 6.02
N LEU A 83 18.53 5.29 6.91
CA LEU A 83 18.84 6.64 7.44
C LEU A 83 19.64 6.60 8.75
N GLU A 84 20.00 5.41 9.22
CA GLU A 84 20.72 5.16 10.48
C GLU A 84 20.02 5.82 11.69
N ILE A 85 18.69 5.69 11.76
CA ILE A 85 17.89 6.26 12.83
C ILE A 85 17.80 5.25 13.96
N ASP A 86 18.41 5.59 15.10
CA ASP A 86 18.19 4.89 16.36
C ASP A 86 17.13 5.62 17.20
N ILE A 87 16.33 4.85 17.95
CA ILE A 87 15.33 5.40 18.88
C ILE A 87 15.85 5.17 20.31
N PRO A 88 16.57 6.14 20.88
CA PRO A 88 17.16 5.96 22.21
C PRO A 88 16.08 5.94 23.28
N ARG A 89 16.27 5.09 24.31
CA ARG A 89 15.48 5.15 25.55
C ARG A 89 16.13 6.14 26.51
N PRO A 90 15.49 7.29 26.81
CA PRO A 90 16.09 8.26 27.69
C PRO A 90 16.25 7.68 29.10
N ARG A 91 17.43 7.88 29.68
CA ARG A 91 17.64 7.64 31.12
C ARG A 91 17.02 8.82 31.88
N SER A 92 16.22 8.51 32.89
CA SER A 92 15.62 9.48 33.82
C SER A 92 16.67 10.50 34.28
N THR A 93 16.61 11.70 33.70
CA THR A 93 17.45 12.83 34.07
C THR A 93 16.54 14.04 34.17
N ARG A 94 16.66 14.80 35.26
CA ARG A 94 15.92 16.06 35.40
C ARG A 94 16.43 17.03 34.34
N SER A 95 15.59 17.29 33.35
CA SER A 95 15.83 18.29 32.32
C SER A 95 15.83 19.68 32.96
N HIS A 96 16.99 20.34 33.05
CA HIS A 96 17.06 21.78 33.28
C HIS A 96 16.87 22.54 31.96
N PHE A 97 15.98 23.53 31.96
CA PHE A 97 15.77 24.40 30.81
C PHE A 97 16.89 25.45 30.74
N SER A 98 17.65 25.44 29.65
CA SER A 98 18.66 26.46 29.36
C SER A 98 18.33 27.18 28.06
N LYS A 99 18.78 28.44 27.92
CA LYS A 99 18.62 29.20 26.67
C LYS A 99 19.18 28.45 25.46
N LYS A 100 20.31 27.75 25.62
CA LYS A 100 20.93 26.92 24.57
C LYS A 100 20.02 25.76 24.15
N LYS A 101 19.39 25.10 25.11
CA LYS A 101 18.43 24.02 24.86
C LYS A 101 17.20 24.52 24.10
N ILE A 102 16.63 25.66 24.50
CA ILE A 102 15.49 26.27 23.77
C ILE A 102 15.89 26.66 22.35
N LYS A 103 17.06 27.26 22.15
CA LYS A 103 17.56 27.60 20.80
C LYS A 103 17.64 26.35 19.91
N ARG A 104 18.24 25.26 20.42
CA ARG A 104 18.31 23.99 19.66
C ARG A 104 16.92 23.42 19.38
N ALA A 105 15.98 23.52 20.32
CA ALA A 105 14.61 23.07 20.11
C ALA A 105 13.91 23.85 18.98
N LEU A 106 14.15 25.16 18.88
CA LEU A 106 13.61 25.99 17.78
C LEU A 106 14.22 25.61 16.42
N GLU A 107 15.51 25.30 16.38
CA GLU A 107 16.18 24.80 15.16
C GLU A 107 15.56 23.46 14.71
N ILE A 108 15.38 22.52 15.65
CA ILE A 108 14.72 21.23 15.35
C ILE A 108 13.26 21.43 14.94
N LEU A 109 12.54 22.38 15.55
CA LEU A 109 11.17 22.71 15.15
C LEU A 109 11.08 23.21 13.70
N LEU A 110 12.09 23.97 13.23
CA LEU A 110 12.19 24.35 11.82
C LEU A 110 12.41 23.12 10.93
N GLU A 111 13.27 22.19 11.33
CA GLU A 111 13.48 20.92 10.62
C GLU A 111 12.18 20.09 10.56
N ILE A 112 11.41 20.02 11.65
CA ILE A 112 10.08 19.38 11.71
C ILE A 112 9.12 20.03 10.71
N ASN A 113 9.05 21.36 10.66
CA ASN A 113 8.21 22.09 9.71
C ASN A 113 8.61 21.79 8.25
N MET A 114 9.91 21.74 7.96
CA MET A 114 10.41 21.38 6.63
C MET A 114 10.05 19.95 6.25
N GLY A 115 10.21 19.00 7.18
CA GLY A 115 9.83 17.59 6.98
C GLY A 115 8.33 17.43 6.73
N ALA A 116 7.48 18.10 7.51
CA ALA A 116 6.03 18.09 7.31
C ALA A 116 5.63 18.71 5.98
N GLY A 117 6.30 19.79 5.56
CA GLY A 117 6.11 20.38 4.23
C GLY A 117 6.47 19.42 3.09
N MET A 118 7.45 18.53 3.29
CA MET A 118 7.78 17.48 2.32
C MET A 118 6.68 16.41 2.25
N VAL A 119 6.21 15.90 3.39
CA VAL A 119 5.09 14.95 3.45
C VAL A 119 3.84 15.57 2.78
N ALA A 120 3.49 16.81 3.12
CA ALA A 120 2.37 17.52 2.53
C ALA A 120 2.50 17.66 1.00
N ARG A 121 3.70 17.91 0.50
CA ARG A 121 3.97 18.01 -0.94
C ARG A 121 3.71 16.69 -1.65
N ILE A 122 4.20 15.58 -1.11
CA ILE A 122 4.04 14.24 -1.72
C ILE A 122 2.56 13.83 -1.68
N VAL A 123 1.89 13.98 -0.54
CA VAL A 123 0.45 13.68 -0.44
C VAL A 123 -0.36 14.56 -1.41
N ASN A 124 -0.05 15.84 -1.54
CA ASN A 124 -0.74 16.71 -2.50
C ASN A 124 -0.43 16.37 -3.96
N ALA A 125 0.76 15.80 -4.25
CA ALA A 125 1.08 15.28 -5.57
C ALA A 125 0.26 14.03 -5.89
N TYR A 126 0.03 13.15 -4.92
CA TYR A 126 -0.74 11.92 -5.08
C TYR A 126 -2.24 12.16 -5.10
N GLU A 127 -2.76 12.93 -4.15
CA GLU A 127 -4.19 13.04 -3.86
C GLU A 127 -4.79 14.38 -4.26
N GLY A 128 -3.94 15.39 -4.46
CA GLY A 128 -4.35 16.73 -4.84
C GLY A 128 -4.28 16.99 -6.34
N THR A 129 -4.51 18.26 -6.68
CA THR A 129 -4.49 18.77 -8.06
C THR A 129 -3.09 19.15 -8.53
N LYS A 130 -2.10 19.17 -7.63
CA LYS A 130 -0.74 19.57 -7.98
C LYS A 130 -0.03 18.44 -8.72
N ILE A 131 0.39 18.73 -9.94
CA ILE A 131 1.23 17.83 -10.73
C ILE A 131 2.69 18.13 -10.35
N PRO A 132 3.50 17.13 -9.97
CA PRO A 132 4.95 17.29 -9.78
C PRO A 132 5.60 17.88 -11.03
N LYS A 133 6.64 18.70 -10.85
CA LYS A 133 7.37 19.21 -12.02
C LYS A 133 8.17 18.08 -12.66
N GLU A 134 8.30 18.13 -13.99
CA GLU A 134 9.16 17.19 -14.71
C GLU A 134 10.59 17.25 -14.17
N GLY A 135 11.19 16.09 -13.88
CA GLY A 135 12.52 15.97 -13.28
C GLY A 135 12.61 16.25 -11.77
N GLU A 136 11.51 16.64 -11.10
CA GLU A 136 11.49 16.73 -9.64
C GLU A 136 11.46 15.33 -9.03
N GLY A 137 12.60 14.86 -8.52
CA GLY A 137 12.66 13.63 -7.76
C GLY A 137 11.76 13.72 -6.53
N MET A 138 10.72 12.91 -6.46
CA MET A 138 9.89 12.78 -5.26
C MET A 138 10.41 11.65 -4.39
N LEU A 139 10.50 11.93 -3.08
CA LEU A 139 10.68 10.89 -2.09
C LEU A 139 9.39 10.08 -1.97
N THR A 140 9.52 8.85 -1.49
CA THR A 140 8.36 8.09 -1.01
C THR A 140 7.80 8.74 0.26
N ILE A 141 6.55 8.42 0.59
CA ILE A 141 5.96 8.81 1.87
C ILE A 141 6.74 8.20 3.03
N SER A 142 7.24 6.96 2.90
CA SER A 142 8.07 6.30 3.92
C SER A 142 9.33 7.10 4.22
N GLU A 143 10.08 7.48 3.18
CA GLU A 143 11.34 8.20 3.34
C GLU A 143 11.11 9.61 3.91
N ALA A 144 10.11 10.33 3.41
CA ALA A 144 9.78 11.66 3.92
C ALA A 144 9.31 11.61 5.39
N SER A 145 8.51 10.60 5.75
CA SER A 145 8.04 10.39 7.12
C SER A 145 9.18 10.01 8.06
N ALA A 146 10.08 9.12 7.65
CA ALA A 146 11.24 8.73 8.46
C ALA A 146 12.19 9.92 8.70
N ARG A 147 12.42 10.77 7.69
CA ARG A 147 13.21 12.01 7.85
C ARG A 147 12.56 12.98 8.83
N LEU A 148 11.24 13.17 8.77
CA LEU A 148 10.50 13.97 9.74
C LEU A 148 10.58 13.36 11.16
N GLN A 149 10.39 12.04 11.26
CA GLN A 149 10.48 11.32 12.53
C GLN A 149 11.86 11.41 13.15
N LYS A 150 12.94 11.46 12.36
CA LYS A 150 14.30 11.72 12.87
C LYS A 150 14.36 13.03 13.65
N SER A 151 13.82 14.12 13.09
CA SER A 151 13.77 15.41 13.81
C SER A 151 12.88 15.34 15.05
N LEU A 152 11.78 14.58 15.03
CA LEU A 152 10.94 14.35 16.22
C LEU A 152 11.70 13.57 17.31
N ILE A 153 12.51 12.58 16.93
CA ILE A 153 13.36 11.80 17.84
C ILE A 153 14.45 12.68 18.42
N ASP A 154 15.13 13.51 17.61
CA ASP A 154 16.13 14.46 18.10
C ASP A 154 15.51 15.45 19.09
N PHE A 155 14.28 15.90 18.82
CA PHE A 155 13.51 16.72 19.75
C PHE A 155 13.21 15.95 21.05
N ALA A 156 12.75 14.71 20.95
CA ALA A 156 12.45 13.86 22.10
C ALA A 156 13.69 13.64 22.97
N VAL A 157 14.85 13.35 22.37
CA VAL A 157 16.15 13.21 23.04
C VAL A 157 16.52 14.48 23.78
N LEU A 158 16.36 15.65 23.14
CA LEU A 158 16.67 16.94 23.76
C LEU A 158 15.88 17.14 25.06
N PHE A 159 14.65 16.63 25.15
CA PHE A 159 13.77 16.74 26.32
C PHE A 159 13.66 15.47 27.17
N SER A 160 14.48 14.45 26.92
CA SER A 160 14.44 13.15 27.61
C SER A 160 13.07 12.47 27.55
N ILE A 161 12.38 12.55 26.41
CA ILE A 161 11.06 11.97 26.16
C ILE A 161 11.23 10.59 25.51
N ASP A 162 10.62 9.56 26.09
CA ASP A 162 10.50 8.25 25.45
C ASP A 162 9.36 8.30 24.42
N ILE A 163 9.72 8.58 23.16
CA ILE A 163 8.75 8.87 22.10
C ILE A 163 7.85 7.67 21.79
N LEU A 164 8.34 6.45 21.86
CA LEU A 164 7.54 5.25 21.59
C LEU A 164 6.52 5.01 22.72
N LEU A 165 6.98 5.09 23.96
CA LEU A 165 6.12 4.91 25.12
C LEU A 165 5.01 5.98 25.15
N ILE A 166 5.37 7.25 24.97
CA ILE A 166 4.38 8.34 25.02
C ILE A 166 3.41 8.28 23.84
N SER A 167 3.88 7.93 22.63
CA SER A 167 3.01 7.74 21.46
C SER A 167 2.01 6.63 21.68
N LYS A 168 2.43 5.51 22.28
CA LYS A 168 1.49 4.46 22.65
C LYS A 168 0.44 4.97 23.64
N VAL A 169 0.85 5.67 24.71
CA VAL A 169 -0.07 6.19 25.73
C VAL A 169 -1.07 7.19 25.14
N VAL A 170 -0.62 8.10 24.29
CA VAL A 170 -1.49 9.10 23.63
C VAL A 170 -2.46 8.41 22.69
N PHE A 171 -1.96 7.47 21.89
CA PHE A 171 -2.79 6.73 20.95
C PHE A 171 -3.89 5.93 21.65
N ASP A 172 -3.58 5.20 22.73
CA ASP A 172 -4.57 4.44 23.52
C ASP A 172 -5.70 5.35 24.07
N ARG A 173 -5.34 6.56 24.52
CA ARG A 173 -6.31 7.56 25.01
C ARG A 173 -7.19 8.09 23.89
N LYS A 174 -6.61 8.40 22.72
CA LYS A 174 -7.38 8.92 21.57
C LYS A 174 -8.25 7.83 20.94
N SER A 175 -7.75 6.61 20.79
CA SER A 175 -8.49 5.51 20.17
C SER A 175 -9.76 5.15 20.92
N SER A 176 -9.77 5.26 22.26
CA SER A 176 -10.98 5.04 23.06
C SER A 176 -12.03 6.13 22.86
N ARG A 177 -11.60 7.39 22.73
CA ARG A 177 -12.49 8.54 22.47
C ARG A 177 -13.07 8.53 21.06
N ASP A 178 -12.25 8.15 20.08
CA ASP A 178 -12.60 8.30 18.66
C ASP A 178 -13.34 7.06 18.10
N GLN A 179 -13.73 6.09 18.95
CA GLN A 179 -14.62 4.99 18.56
C GLN A 179 -15.93 5.55 17.98
N ASN A 180 -16.23 5.22 16.72
CA ASN A 180 -17.41 5.66 15.98
C ASN A 180 -17.47 7.16 15.65
N ARG A 181 -16.39 7.92 15.85
CA ARG A 181 -16.36 9.35 15.50
C ARG A 181 -16.32 9.59 13.99
N PHE A 182 -15.84 8.62 13.23
CA PHE A 182 -15.62 8.76 11.80
C PHE A 182 -16.54 7.82 11.03
N ASP A 183 -17.15 8.35 9.98
CA ASP A 183 -17.73 7.51 8.94
C ASP A 183 -16.62 6.61 8.37
N LYS A 184 -16.94 5.34 8.13
CA LYS A 184 -16.01 4.41 7.48
C LYS A 184 -15.79 4.85 6.04
N LEU A 185 -14.81 5.74 5.85
CA LEU A 185 -14.30 6.08 4.54
C LEU A 185 -13.47 4.91 4.01
N PHE A 186 -13.54 4.70 2.71
CA PHE A 186 -12.80 3.63 2.08
C PHE A 186 -11.30 3.93 2.10
N ASP A 187 -10.52 3.04 2.70
CA ASP A 187 -9.07 3.02 2.60
C ASP A 187 -8.62 1.72 1.90
N PRO A 188 -7.81 1.81 0.84
CA PRO A 188 -7.41 0.63 0.07
C PRO A 188 -6.52 -0.34 0.87
N THR A 189 -5.82 0.14 1.90
CA THR A 189 -4.92 -0.68 2.75
C THR A 189 -5.67 -1.49 3.79
N LEU A 190 -6.90 -1.10 4.11
CA LEU A 190 -7.78 -1.76 5.09
C LEU A 190 -8.96 -2.49 4.45
N SER A 191 -8.95 -2.62 3.11
CA SER A 191 -10.06 -3.20 2.36
C SER A 191 -10.30 -4.67 2.73
N TYR A 192 -11.58 -5.09 2.70
CA TYR A 192 -11.97 -6.47 3.03
C TYR A 192 -11.30 -7.50 2.13
N CYS A 193 -11.15 -7.18 0.83
CA CYS A 193 -10.55 -8.09 -0.12
C CYS A 193 -9.07 -8.36 0.17
N LEU A 194 -8.32 -7.41 0.77
CA LEU A 194 -6.96 -7.67 1.22
C LEU A 194 -6.92 -8.72 2.33
N LYS A 195 -7.83 -8.64 3.31
CA LYS A 195 -7.87 -9.62 4.42
C LYS A 195 -8.12 -11.04 3.91
N ASP A 196 -9.01 -11.19 2.93
CA ASP A 196 -9.27 -12.49 2.31
C ASP A 196 -8.15 -12.92 1.36
N PHE A 197 -7.56 -12.00 0.60
CA PHE A 197 -6.44 -12.30 -0.29
C PHE A 197 -5.15 -12.64 0.46
N GLN A 198 -4.92 -12.09 1.66
CA GLN A 198 -3.78 -12.43 2.51
C GLN A 198 -3.76 -13.92 2.88
N LYS A 199 -4.93 -14.58 2.98
CA LYS A 199 -4.99 -16.04 3.15
C LYS A 199 -4.36 -16.76 1.96
N LEU A 200 -4.54 -16.23 0.76
CA LEU A 200 -3.94 -16.71 -0.49
C LEU A 200 -2.45 -16.39 -0.60
N GLN A 201 -2.03 -15.20 -0.17
CA GLN A 201 -0.61 -14.85 -0.09
C GLN A 201 0.17 -15.74 0.88
N LYS A 202 -0.44 -16.23 1.95
CA LYS A 202 0.24 -17.10 2.94
C LYS A 202 0.40 -18.55 2.48
N GLN A 203 -0.36 -19.01 1.49
CA GLN A 203 -0.35 -20.41 1.01
C GLN A 203 0.25 -20.56 -0.40
N THR A 204 0.64 -19.46 -1.03
CA THR A 204 1.34 -19.51 -2.30
C THR A 204 2.82 -19.81 -2.08
N TYR A 205 3.41 -20.58 -2.98
CA TYR A 205 4.83 -20.88 -2.98
C TYR A 205 5.68 -19.76 -3.62
N CYS A 206 5.04 -18.66 -4.02
CA CYS A 206 5.72 -17.50 -4.57
C CYS A 206 6.46 -16.73 -3.46
N VAL A 207 7.79 -16.74 -3.50
CA VAL A 207 8.67 -16.03 -2.56
C VAL A 207 8.43 -14.52 -2.50
N TYR A 208 7.83 -13.94 -3.55
CA TYR A 208 7.55 -12.50 -3.61
C TYR A 208 6.21 -12.11 -3.00
N ALA A 209 5.31 -13.07 -2.76
CA ALA A 209 3.93 -12.78 -2.38
C ALA A 209 3.78 -12.39 -0.90
N SER A 210 4.62 -12.92 -0.02
CA SER A 210 4.50 -12.72 1.44
C SER A 210 4.79 -11.27 1.87
N ASN A 211 5.62 -10.55 1.11
CA ASN A 211 6.04 -9.18 1.41
C ASN A 211 5.50 -8.18 0.39
N ALA A 212 4.47 -8.56 -0.39
CA ALA A 212 3.94 -7.69 -1.43
C ALA A 212 3.16 -6.52 -0.81
N LYS A 213 3.48 -5.30 -1.24
CA LYS A 213 2.75 -4.07 -0.86
C LYS A 213 1.49 -3.95 -1.70
N LEU A 214 0.35 -4.30 -1.12
CA LEU A 214 -0.92 -4.39 -1.86
C LEU A 214 -1.93 -3.35 -1.42
N TRP A 215 -2.69 -2.86 -2.40
CA TRP A 215 -3.97 -2.18 -2.20
C TRP A 215 -5.11 -3.09 -2.62
N GLY A 216 -6.29 -2.89 -2.04
CA GLY A 216 -7.49 -3.62 -2.45
C GLY A 216 -8.66 -2.69 -2.71
N ALA A 217 -9.52 -3.09 -3.63
CA ALA A 217 -10.70 -2.38 -4.06
C ALA A 217 -11.80 -2.38 -3.00
N SER A 218 -12.78 -1.49 -3.17
CA SER A 218 -14.01 -1.53 -2.39
C SER A 218 -14.78 -2.84 -2.57
N LYS A 219 -15.57 -3.21 -1.56
CA LYS A 219 -16.43 -4.40 -1.61
C LYS A 219 -17.43 -4.28 -2.76
N TYR A 220 -17.58 -5.36 -3.54
CA TYR A 220 -18.58 -5.44 -4.60
C TYR A 220 -19.99 -5.23 -4.03
N ASN A 221 -20.71 -4.26 -4.57
CA ASN A 221 -22.09 -3.97 -4.19
C ASN A 221 -23.06 -4.75 -5.08
N THR A 222 -23.65 -5.81 -4.51
CA THR A 222 -24.59 -6.69 -5.22
C THR A 222 -25.92 -6.03 -5.60
N LYS A 223 -26.23 -4.86 -5.02
CA LYS A 223 -27.40 -4.06 -5.37
C LYS A 223 -27.17 -3.13 -6.58
N LYS A 224 -25.91 -2.97 -7.01
CA LYS A 224 -25.53 -2.16 -8.16
C LYS A 224 -25.19 -3.04 -9.37
N GLY A 225 -25.24 -2.45 -10.57
CA GLY A 225 -24.84 -3.12 -11.80
C GLY A 225 -23.33 -3.37 -11.86
N PHE A 226 -22.90 -4.13 -12.87
CA PHE A 226 -21.47 -4.37 -13.13
C PHE A 226 -20.75 -3.04 -13.40
N GLU A 227 -21.27 -2.21 -14.32
CA GLU A 227 -20.65 -0.94 -14.70
C GLU A 227 -20.53 0.05 -13.53
N ASP A 228 -21.52 0.10 -12.63
CA ASP A 228 -21.45 0.96 -11.44
C ASP A 228 -20.33 0.55 -10.47
N ASN A 229 -20.13 -0.76 -10.29
CA ASN A 229 -19.02 -1.28 -9.49
C ASN A 229 -17.68 -1.00 -10.19
N MET A 230 -17.64 -1.22 -11.50
CA MET A 230 -16.45 -0.94 -12.31
C MET A 230 -16.07 0.54 -12.33
N PHE A 231 -17.05 1.44 -12.31
CA PHE A 231 -16.78 2.88 -12.19
C PHE A 231 -16.04 3.21 -10.89
N ILE A 232 -16.45 2.61 -9.77
CA ILE A 232 -15.77 2.78 -8.47
C ILE A 232 -14.34 2.21 -8.54
N TYR A 233 -14.18 1.01 -9.11
CA TYR A 233 -12.87 0.36 -9.26
C TYR A 233 -11.95 1.13 -10.19
N LEU A 234 -12.48 1.73 -11.25
CA LEU A 234 -11.75 2.59 -12.17
C LEU A 234 -11.12 3.78 -11.43
N GLN A 235 -11.88 4.49 -10.60
CA GLN A 235 -11.35 5.62 -9.82
C GLN A 235 -10.23 5.17 -8.86
N GLN A 236 -10.40 4.01 -8.22
CA GLN A 236 -9.41 3.45 -7.31
C GLN A 236 -8.15 2.98 -8.04
N LEU A 237 -8.30 2.39 -9.24
CA LEU A 237 -7.20 1.96 -10.08
C LEU A 237 -6.43 3.15 -10.68
N LEU A 238 -7.12 4.23 -11.04
CA LEU A 238 -6.48 5.48 -11.46
C LEU A 238 -5.61 6.07 -10.34
N ARG A 239 -6.14 6.12 -9.13
CA ARG A 239 -5.38 6.53 -7.94
C ARG A 239 -4.19 5.58 -7.70
N PHE A 240 -4.40 4.28 -7.76
CA PHE A 240 -3.34 3.27 -7.60
C PHE A 240 -2.22 3.42 -8.64
N THR A 241 -2.56 3.50 -9.93
CA THR A 241 -1.57 3.63 -11.02
C THR A 241 -0.76 4.93 -10.93
N LYS A 242 -1.34 6.00 -10.38
CA LYS A 242 -0.60 7.24 -10.11
C LYS A 242 0.45 7.09 -9.01
N ILE A 243 0.17 6.29 -7.98
CA ILE A 243 0.95 6.23 -6.73
C ILE A 243 1.92 5.05 -6.71
N ALA A 244 1.50 3.91 -7.25
CA ALA A 244 2.24 2.65 -7.21
C ALA A 244 3.67 2.72 -7.72
N PRO A 245 3.99 3.43 -8.84
CA PRO A 245 5.38 3.58 -9.29
C PRO A 245 6.28 4.27 -8.27
N ALA A 246 5.77 5.30 -7.59
CA ALA A 246 6.55 6.10 -6.67
C ALA A 246 6.67 5.43 -5.29
N GLU A 247 5.61 4.80 -4.79
CA GLU A 247 5.61 4.10 -3.48
C GLU A 247 6.06 2.64 -3.56
N HIS A 248 6.40 2.16 -4.76
CA HIS A 248 6.75 0.78 -5.05
C HIS A 248 5.65 -0.21 -4.61
N LEU A 249 4.39 0.09 -4.91
CA LEU A 249 3.27 -0.84 -4.65
C LEU A 249 3.28 -1.98 -5.67
N ASP A 250 3.07 -3.19 -5.17
CA ASP A 250 3.18 -4.41 -5.96
C ASP A 250 1.94 -4.76 -6.75
N GLY A 251 0.77 -4.36 -6.27
CA GLY A 251 -0.45 -4.56 -7.02
C GLY A 251 -1.73 -4.18 -6.29
N PHE A 252 -2.82 -4.35 -7.02
CA PHE A 252 -4.18 -3.96 -6.64
C PHE A 252 -5.11 -5.18 -6.75
N ILE A 253 -5.91 -5.41 -5.71
CA ILE A 253 -6.80 -6.57 -5.60
C ILE A 253 -8.25 -6.18 -5.82
N ILE A 254 -8.93 -6.85 -6.74
CA ILE A 254 -10.38 -6.78 -6.91
C ILE A 254 -10.97 -8.11 -6.49
N GLU A 255 -12.02 -8.08 -5.66
CA GLU A 255 -12.81 -9.25 -5.29
C GLU A 255 -14.18 -9.19 -5.97
N LEU A 256 -14.57 -10.28 -6.62
CA LEU A 256 -15.84 -10.43 -7.31
C LEU A 256 -16.63 -11.63 -6.76
N PRO A 257 -17.98 -11.53 -6.68
CA PRO A 257 -18.83 -12.66 -6.32
C PRO A 257 -18.67 -13.84 -7.30
N THR A 258 -18.18 -14.99 -6.80
CA THR A 258 -17.93 -16.18 -7.62
C THR A 258 -19.15 -16.64 -8.39
N THR A 259 -20.32 -16.68 -7.76
CA THR A 259 -21.57 -17.15 -8.38
C THR A 259 -21.96 -16.36 -9.63
N LYS A 260 -21.47 -15.12 -9.79
CA LYS A 260 -21.73 -14.27 -10.95
C LYS A 260 -20.55 -14.16 -11.92
N PHE A 261 -19.32 -14.26 -11.42
CA PHE A 261 -18.14 -13.82 -12.18
C PHE A 261 -17.02 -14.87 -12.29
N GLY A 262 -17.17 -16.03 -11.65
CA GLY A 262 -16.10 -17.02 -11.63
C GLY A 262 -16.53 -18.38 -11.15
N ALA A 263 -17.77 -18.80 -11.44
CA ALA A 263 -18.26 -20.13 -11.06
C ALA A 263 -17.67 -21.24 -11.94
N ASN A 264 -17.23 -20.90 -13.15
CA ASN A 264 -16.54 -21.79 -14.07
C ASN A 264 -15.58 -20.98 -14.98
N LEU A 265 -14.82 -21.69 -15.82
CA LEU A 265 -13.79 -21.09 -16.68
C LEU A 265 -14.35 -20.07 -17.68
N GLU A 266 -15.48 -20.39 -18.32
CA GLU A 266 -16.12 -19.52 -19.31
C GLU A 266 -16.59 -18.21 -18.66
N MET A 267 -17.25 -18.28 -17.50
CA MET A 267 -17.69 -17.10 -16.75
C MET A 267 -16.50 -16.23 -16.32
N LEU A 268 -15.39 -16.84 -15.90
CA LEU A 268 -14.19 -16.11 -15.53
C LEU A 268 -13.55 -15.41 -16.75
N ALA A 269 -13.50 -16.10 -17.90
CA ALA A 269 -12.99 -15.53 -19.15
C ALA A 269 -13.84 -14.35 -19.64
N ASN A 270 -15.17 -14.51 -19.62
CA ASN A 270 -16.14 -13.44 -19.91
C ASN A 270 -15.97 -12.25 -18.95
N THR A 271 -15.81 -12.53 -17.65
CA THR A 271 -15.56 -11.48 -16.66
C THR A 271 -14.27 -10.72 -16.95
N MET A 272 -13.18 -11.43 -17.25
CA MET A 272 -11.91 -10.81 -17.60
C MET A 272 -12.03 -9.92 -18.84
N ASN A 273 -12.71 -10.40 -19.89
CA ASN A 273 -13.02 -9.64 -21.10
C ASN A 273 -13.75 -8.33 -20.76
N ASN A 274 -14.86 -8.43 -20.02
CA ASN A 274 -15.68 -7.28 -19.66
C ASN A 274 -14.91 -6.25 -18.81
N VAL A 275 -14.11 -6.71 -17.84
CA VAL A 275 -13.27 -5.84 -17.02
C VAL A 275 -12.26 -5.10 -17.90
N LEU A 276 -11.51 -5.81 -18.75
CA LEU A 276 -10.46 -5.19 -19.56
C LEU A 276 -11.03 -4.27 -20.64
N ARG A 277 -12.15 -4.62 -21.27
CA ARG A 277 -12.85 -3.72 -22.20
C ARG A 277 -13.34 -2.46 -21.52
N TYR A 278 -13.89 -2.58 -20.31
CA TYR A 278 -14.32 -1.42 -19.52
C TYR A 278 -13.13 -0.52 -19.20
N LEU A 279 -12.00 -1.08 -18.76
CA LEU A 279 -10.79 -0.32 -18.47
C LEU A 279 -10.19 0.33 -19.72
N ASN A 280 -10.08 -0.41 -20.84
CA ASN A 280 -9.54 0.10 -22.11
C ASN A 280 -10.40 1.26 -22.65
N LYS A 281 -11.73 1.13 -22.61
CA LYS A 281 -12.67 2.19 -23.03
C LYS A 281 -12.53 3.46 -22.18
N ASN A 282 -12.17 3.33 -20.91
CA ASN A 282 -12.05 4.43 -19.95
C ASN A 282 -10.59 4.78 -19.63
N ASP A 283 -9.63 4.35 -20.46
CA ASP A 283 -8.23 4.69 -20.27
C ASP A 283 -8.02 6.19 -20.52
N PRO A 284 -7.57 6.98 -19.53
CA PRO A 284 -7.33 8.41 -19.71
C PRO A 284 -6.25 8.70 -20.75
N LYS A 285 -5.39 7.73 -21.07
CA LYS A 285 -4.35 7.87 -22.11
C LYS A 285 -4.77 7.29 -23.46
N GLN A 286 -5.96 6.68 -23.55
CA GLN A 286 -6.53 6.12 -24.77
C GLN A 286 -5.52 5.23 -25.53
N SER A 287 -4.83 4.35 -24.81
CA SER A 287 -3.86 3.43 -25.41
C SER A 287 -4.49 2.52 -26.47
N ASN A 288 -5.79 2.25 -26.35
CA ASN A 288 -6.56 1.36 -27.22
C ASN A 288 -5.86 0.02 -27.41
N CYS A 289 -5.23 -0.49 -26.34
CA CYS A 289 -4.40 -1.69 -26.40
C CYS A 289 -5.18 -2.96 -26.76
N LEU A 290 -6.51 -2.95 -26.66
CA LEU A 290 -7.36 -4.06 -27.11
C LEU A 290 -7.75 -4.01 -28.60
N ASP A 291 -7.45 -2.92 -29.32
CA ASP A 291 -7.79 -2.75 -30.74
C ASP A 291 -6.66 -3.18 -31.69
N ILE A 292 -5.53 -3.62 -31.12
CA ILE A 292 -4.37 -4.15 -31.84
C ILE A 292 -4.30 -5.69 -31.71
N GLU A 293 -3.31 -6.31 -32.35
CA GLU A 293 -3.12 -7.76 -32.29
C GLU A 293 -2.71 -8.23 -30.87
N ILE A 294 -3.68 -8.77 -30.14
CA ILE A 294 -3.50 -9.28 -28.76
C ILE A 294 -2.57 -10.51 -28.73
N GLU A 295 -2.57 -11.33 -29.79
CA GLU A 295 -1.69 -12.50 -29.92
C GLU A 295 -0.29 -12.09 -30.44
N SER A 296 0.25 -10.97 -29.93
CA SER A 296 1.59 -10.46 -30.24
C SER A 296 2.52 -10.54 -29.03
N LYS A 297 3.81 -10.83 -29.26
CA LYS A 297 4.84 -10.87 -28.19
C LYS A 297 5.10 -9.50 -27.57
N SER A 298 4.79 -8.43 -28.29
CA SER A 298 4.93 -7.05 -27.81
C SER A 298 3.65 -6.51 -27.17
N TRP A 299 2.56 -7.29 -27.18
CA TRP A 299 1.29 -6.83 -26.62
C TRP A 299 1.33 -6.84 -25.09
N GLN A 300 0.90 -5.74 -24.49
CA GLN A 300 0.70 -5.57 -23.06
C GLN A 300 -0.60 -4.78 -22.82
N PHE A 301 -1.27 -5.04 -21.70
CA PHE A 301 -2.42 -4.23 -21.34
C PHE A 301 -1.94 -2.92 -20.73
N ASN A 302 -2.01 -1.83 -21.51
CA ASN A 302 -1.64 -0.50 -21.04
C ASN A 302 -2.88 0.22 -20.49
N PHE A 303 -2.73 0.85 -19.33
CA PHE A 303 -3.77 1.69 -18.74
C PHE A 303 -3.14 2.84 -17.98
N ASN A 304 -3.62 4.06 -18.23
CA ASN A 304 -3.08 5.28 -17.64
C ASN A 304 -1.56 5.44 -17.90
N GLY A 305 -1.08 4.96 -19.05
CA GLY A 305 0.32 5.02 -19.44
C GLY A 305 1.22 3.99 -18.74
N ILE A 306 0.66 3.00 -18.06
CA ILE A 306 1.40 1.95 -17.34
C ILE A 306 0.98 0.57 -17.85
N ASP A 307 1.98 -0.31 -18.05
CA ASP A 307 1.74 -1.70 -18.42
C ASP A 307 1.33 -2.52 -17.19
N LEU A 308 0.12 -3.07 -17.26
CA LEU A 308 -0.49 -3.86 -16.20
C LEU A 308 -0.55 -5.34 -16.59
N PHE A 309 -0.22 -6.20 -15.63
CA PHE A 309 -0.36 -7.64 -15.75
C PHE A 309 -1.49 -8.12 -14.84
N PHE A 310 -2.37 -8.97 -15.36
CA PHE A 310 -3.53 -9.45 -14.62
C PHE A 310 -3.40 -10.92 -14.28
N VAL A 311 -3.88 -11.26 -13.08
CA VAL A 311 -3.88 -12.61 -12.55
C VAL A 311 -5.24 -12.89 -11.92
N THR A 312 -5.95 -13.89 -12.44
CA THR A 312 -7.22 -14.32 -11.86
C THR A 312 -7.07 -15.50 -10.91
N PHE A 313 -7.81 -15.51 -9.81
CA PHE A 313 -7.99 -16.67 -8.92
C PHE A 313 -9.48 -17.00 -8.80
N ALA A 314 -9.84 -18.28 -8.84
CA ALA A 314 -11.24 -18.70 -8.72
C ALA A 314 -11.40 -20.06 -8.00
N PRO A 315 -12.56 -20.34 -7.38
CA PRO A 315 -12.75 -21.56 -6.60
C PRO A 315 -12.93 -22.82 -7.44
N PHE A 316 -13.32 -22.73 -8.71
CA PHE A 316 -13.53 -23.91 -9.57
C PHE A 316 -12.23 -24.59 -10.00
N TYR A 317 -11.09 -23.90 -9.91
CA TYR A 317 -9.81 -24.54 -10.20
C TYR A 317 -9.56 -25.69 -9.20
N PRO A 318 -8.87 -26.77 -9.61
CA PRO A 318 -8.48 -27.82 -8.69
C PRO A 318 -7.37 -27.32 -7.75
N ASP A 319 -7.18 -27.98 -6.60
CA ASP A 319 -6.19 -27.57 -5.59
C ASP A 319 -4.74 -27.63 -6.09
N SER A 320 -4.49 -28.46 -7.11
CA SER A 320 -3.21 -28.53 -7.82
C SER A 320 -2.96 -27.36 -8.77
N ASN A 321 -3.94 -26.50 -9.03
CA ASN A 321 -3.77 -25.36 -9.93
C ASN A 321 -3.39 -24.10 -9.11
N PRO A 322 -2.33 -23.35 -9.50
CA PRO A 322 -1.91 -22.16 -8.78
C PRO A 322 -2.91 -21.00 -8.83
N ARG A 323 -3.97 -21.09 -9.65
CA ARG A 323 -5.09 -20.14 -9.69
C ARG A 323 -6.24 -20.50 -8.74
N LYS A 324 -6.12 -21.58 -7.97
CA LYS A 324 -7.10 -21.93 -6.94
C LYS A 324 -7.27 -20.78 -5.94
N SER A 325 -8.51 -20.31 -5.81
CA SER A 325 -8.90 -19.46 -4.69
C SER A 325 -9.17 -20.30 -3.45
N ILE A 326 -8.74 -19.82 -2.28
CA ILE A 326 -8.94 -20.50 -0.99
C ILE A 326 -10.31 -20.19 -0.39
N SER A 327 -10.89 -19.04 -0.75
CA SER A 327 -12.24 -18.67 -0.37
C SER A 327 -13.22 -19.05 -1.48
N ASP A 328 -14.51 -18.94 -1.18
CA ASP A 328 -15.59 -18.96 -2.16
C ASP A 328 -15.60 -17.71 -3.06
N LYS A 329 -14.49 -16.99 -3.18
CA LYS A 329 -14.36 -15.71 -3.89
C LYS A 329 -13.51 -15.82 -5.15
N THR A 330 -13.81 -14.95 -6.10
CA THR A 330 -13.02 -14.75 -7.31
C THR A 330 -12.21 -13.48 -7.14
N PHE A 331 -10.91 -13.55 -7.40
CA PHE A 331 -10.00 -12.40 -7.29
C PHE A 331 -9.38 -12.07 -8.64
N ILE A 332 -9.19 -10.78 -8.88
CA ILE A 332 -8.33 -10.26 -9.93
C ILE A 332 -7.21 -9.48 -9.25
N PHE A 333 -5.99 -9.96 -9.40
CA PHE A 333 -4.78 -9.27 -8.99
C PHE A 333 -4.21 -8.51 -10.19
N VAL A 334 -4.08 -7.19 -10.03
CA VAL A 334 -3.52 -6.27 -11.02
C VAL A 334 -2.12 -5.89 -10.56
N GLN A 335 -1.11 -6.27 -11.32
CA GLN A 335 0.30 -6.06 -11.01
C GLN A 335 0.92 -5.06 -11.99
N LEU A 336 1.78 -4.16 -11.51
CA LEU A 336 2.58 -3.30 -12.38
C LEU A 336 3.76 -4.10 -12.92
N GLN A 337 3.90 -4.14 -14.24
CA GLN A 337 4.97 -4.91 -14.86
C GLN A 337 6.37 -4.41 -14.52
N GLN A 338 6.55 -3.10 -14.45
CA GLN A 338 7.82 -2.49 -14.10
C GLN A 338 8.33 -2.97 -12.74
N MET A 339 7.43 -3.12 -11.75
CA MET A 339 7.78 -3.56 -10.40
C MET A 339 8.27 -5.01 -10.38
N PHE A 340 7.68 -5.87 -11.21
CA PHE A 340 8.14 -7.25 -11.35
C PHE A 340 9.53 -7.32 -12.00
N LYS A 341 9.80 -6.45 -12.99
CA LYS A 341 11.11 -6.35 -13.66
C LYS A 341 12.19 -5.77 -12.74
N GLU A 342 11.84 -4.89 -11.80
CA GLU A 342 12.77 -4.36 -10.78
C GLU A 342 13.17 -5.39 -9.73
N LYS A 343 12.24 -6.24 -9.29
CA LYS A 343 12.48 -7.27 -8.28
C LYS A 343 13.32 -8.46 -8.76
N ILE A 344 13.50 -8.60 -10.07
CA ILE A 344 14.24 -9.70 -10.68
C ILE A 344 15.41 -9.11 -11.48
N PRO A 345 16.66 -9.25 -10.99
CA PRO A 345 17.84 -8.83 -11.74
C PRO A 345 17.83 -9.41 -13.15
N ARG A 346 18.10 -8.59 -14.17
CA ARG A 346 17.97 -8.98 -15.60
C ARG A 346 18.82 -10.22 -15.94
N ASP A 347 19.95 -10.37 -15.27
CA ASP A 347 20.89 -11.49 -15.39
C ASP A 347 20.40 -12.78 -14.69
N ARG A 348 19.43 -12.70 -13.78
CA ARG A 348 18.94 -13.84 -12.98
C ARG A 348 17.50 -14.24 -13.25
N VAL A 349 16.84 -13.66 -14.26
CA VAL A 349 15.43 -13.93 -14.58
C VAL A 349 15.15 -15.42 -14.76
N THR A 350 16.03 -16.12 -15.49
CA THR A 350 15.88 -17.56 -15.75
C THR A 350 16.03 -18.39 -14.49
N GLU A 351 17.01 -18.05 -13.64
CA GLU A 351 17.27 -18.75 -12.38
C GLU A 351 16.11 -18.58 -11.39
N VAL A 352 15.63 -17.34 -11.22
CA VAL A 352 14.49 -17.00 -10.36
C VAL A 352 13.22 -17.71 -10.85
N LYS A 353 12.93 -17.69 -12.16
CA LYS A 353 11.79 -18.42 -12.73
C LYS A 353 11.89 -19.92 -12.44
N LYS A 354 13.08 -20.51 -12.60
CA LYS A 354 13.33 -21.93 -12.30
C LYS A 354 13.11 -22.23 -10.83
N HIS A 355 13.61 -21.38 -9.93
CA HIS A 355 13.42 -21.54 -8.48
C HIS A 355 11.95 -21.49 -8.08
N ILE A 356 11.18 -20.51 -8.58
CA ILE A 356 9.74 -20.42 -8.33
C ILE A 356 9.04 -21.68 -8.83
N ARG A 357 9.34 -22.17 -10.05
CA ARG A 357 8.77 -23.43 -10.56
C ARG A 357 9.06 -24.60 -9.63
N THR A 358 10.30 -24.76 -9.22
CA THR A 358 10.69 -25.84 -8.29
C THR A 358 9.87 -25.77 -6.99
N LEU A 359 9.66 -24.58 -6.42
CA LEU A 359 8.85 -24.43 -5.20
C LEU A 359 7.38 -24.84 -5.42
N PHE A 360 6.78 -24.43 -6.52
CA PHE A 360 5.39 -24.78 -6.85
C PHE A 360 5.21 -26.27 -7.17
N ASN A 361 6.13 -26.86 -7.93
CA ASN A 361 6.11 -28.28 -8.26
C ASN A 361 6.32 -29.14 -7.00
N ASN A 362 7.25 -28.76 -6.12
CA ASN A 362 7.43 -29.42 -4.82
C ASN A 362 6.18 -29.32 -3.92
N GLY A 363 5.37 -28.30 -4.12
CA GLY A 363 4.08 -28.10 -3.46
C GLY A 363 2.88 -28.78 -4.12
N ASN A 364 3.10 -29.63 -5.13
CA ASN A 364 2.05 -30.23 -5.97
C ASN A 364 1.10 -29.20 -6.61
N LYS A 365 1.57 -27.96 -6.82
CA LYS A 365 0.83 -26.87 -7.48
C LYS A 365 1.49 -26.53 -8.81
N ASP A 366 1.60 -27.51 -9.70
CA ASP A 366 2.41 -27.41 -10.91
C ASP A 366 2.23 -26.06 -11.62
N TYR A 367 3.34 -25.34 -11.70
CA TYR A 367 3.42 -24.02 -12.32
C TYR A 367 3.85 -24.13 -13.79
N ASP A 368 4.26 -25.33 -14.20
CA ASP A 368 4.87 -25.65 -15.48
C ASP A 368 3.81 -25.94 -16.54
N GLY A 369 3.94 -25.31 -17.70
CA GLY A 369 3.01 -25.49 -18.80
C GLY A 369 3.33 -24.55 -19.96
N ILE A 370 2.98 -24.99 -21.17
CA ILE A 370 3.21 -24.30 -22.45
C ILE A 370 2.82 -22.82 -22.38
N ILE A 371 1.80 -22.48 -21.60
CA ILE A 371 1.28 -21.12 -21.42
C ILE A 371 2.20 -20.21 -20.61
N MET A 372 2.87 -20.71 -19.57
CA MET A 372 3.75 -19.88 -18.74
C MET A 372 5.08 -19.57 -19.44
N ASP A 373 5.51 -20.50 -20.30
CA ASP A 373 6.65 -20.34 -21.20
C ASP A 373 6.31 -19.59 -22.49
N ASN A 374 5.02 -19.36 -22.74
CA ASN A 374 4.61 -18.60 -23.92
C ASN A 374 5.00 -17.13 -23.78
N ASP A 375 5.45 -16.53 -24.88
CA ASP A 375 5.76 -15.11 -24.96
C ASP A 375 4.50 -14.23 -24.98
N PHE A 376 3.33 -14.79 -25.31
CA PHE A 376 2.06 -14.06 -25.34
C PHE A 376 1.51 -13.85 -23.92
N GLU A 377 1.52 -12.60 -23.49
CA GLU A 377 1.09 -12.23 -22.13
C GLU A 377 -0.40 -12.47 -21.89
N ALA A 378 -1.23 -12.20 -22.90
CA ALA A 378 -2.68 -12.38 -22.82
C ALA A 378 -3.08 -13.80 -22.37
N TYR A 379 -2.30 -14.83 -22.72
CA TYR A 379 -2.60 -16.22 -22.37
C TYR A 379 -2.48 -16.50 -20.87
N LYS A 380 -1.84 -15.59 -20.11
CA LYS A 380 -1.53 -15.78 -18.69
C LYS A 380 -2.59 -15.19 -17.77
N PHE A 381 -3.47 -14.33 -18.28
CA PHE A 381 -4.48 -13.63 -17.48
C PHE A 381 -5.50 -14.61 -16.89
N VAL A 382 -6.04 -15.50 -17.73
CA VAL A 382 -6.91 -16.62 -17.34
C VAL A 382 -6.23 -17.92 -17.74
N LYS A 383 -5.99 -18.83 -16.78
CA LYS A 383 -5.35 -20.12 -17.06
C LYS A 383 -6.38 -21.18 -17.45
N PRO A 384 -6.03 -22.17 -18.28
CA PRO A 384 -6.85 -23.37 -18.42
C PRO A 384 -6.91 -24.16 -17.10
N ILE A 385 -7.90 -25.04 -17.00
CA ILE A 385 -8.06 -25.92 -15.83
C ILE A 385 -6.94 -26.96 -15.78
N SER A 386 -6.63 -27.58 -16.93
CA SER A 386 -5.56 -28.57 -17.08
C SER A 386 -4.23 -27.91 -17.44
N LEU A 387 -3.11 -28.49 -16.95
CA LEU A 387 -1.75 -27.98 -17.18
C LEU A 387 -1.37 -27.94 -18.67
N SER A 388 -1.90 -28.86 -19.47
CA SER A 388 -1.68 -28.99 -20.92
C SER A 388 -2.86 -28.50 -21.75
N GLY A 389 -3.82 -27.77 -21.16
CA GLY A 389 -4.95 -27.22 -21.89
C GLY A 389 -4.54 -26.10 -22.84
N ASP A 390 -5.35 -25.88 -23.88
CA ASP A 390 -5.16 -24.75 -24.78
C ASP A 390 -5.29 -23.40 -24.05
N ALA A 391 -4.61 -22.39 -24.58
CA ALA A 391 -4.71 -21.04 -24.06
C ALA A 391 -6.17 -20.53 -24.10
N VAL A 392 -6.64 -20.00 -22.98
CA VAL A 392 -8.00 -19.46 -22.87
C VAL A 392 -8.04 -18.10 -23.56
N LYS A 393 -8.68 -18.06 -24.73
CA LYS A 393 -8.81 -16.84 -25.56
C LYS A 393 -9.88 -15.89 -25.02
N TRP A 394 -9.69 -15.39 -23.81
CA TRP A 394 -10.67 -14.54 -23.11
C TRP A 394 -11.09 -13.31 -23.91
N TRP A 395 -10.25 -12.77 -24.79
CA TRP A 395 -10.56 -11.61 -25.63
C TRP A 395 -11.55 -11.89 -26.77
N LYS A 396 -11.79 -13.17 -27.10
CA LYS A 396 -12.74 -13.62 -28.13
C LYS A 396 -14.11 -14.01 -27.57
N MET A 397 -14.23 -14.00 -26.25
CA MET A 397 -15.50 -14.29 -25.56
C MET A 397 -16.49 -13.15 -25.75
#